data_AF-A0A2H1HMT7-F1
#
_entry.id   AF-A0A2H1HMT7-F1
#
_cell.length_a   1.000
_cell.length_b   1.000
_cell.length_c   1.000
_cell.angle_alpha   90.00
_cell.angle_beta   90.00
_cell.angle_gamma   90.00
#
_symmetry.space_group_name_H-M   'P 1'
#
loop_
_entity.id
_entity.type
_entity.pdbx_description
1 polymer ?
#
loop_
_entity_poly.entity_id
_entity_poly.type
_entity_poly.pdbx_seq_one_letter_code
_entity_poly.pdbx_strand_id
1 'polypeptide(L)'
;MSEPFSARLKASTATIHDEVEHTTFMVDLMEGRLDARAYALLLKQYDVIYGVLESKSREFAEDPVFAPFFDAHLLRADRIAADLAALDGTELPVMPSATAYAAHLAGLERAEQVIAHHYTRYLGDLSGGQAIGTLMGRHYSLPATSLTMWDFAELGKTKPYKDAYRRLLDQVAATGGDEQIVVDEAMEAFRLNGALLVDLTEATEQRTVPVA
;
A
#
# COMPACT_ATOMS: atom_id res chain seq x y z
N MET A 1 18.98 -19.99 17.94
CA MET A 1 18.26 -19.96 16.65
C MET A 1 18.34 -18.53 16.14
N SER A 2 18.67 -18.32 14.86
CA SER A 2 18.63 -16.98 14.27
C SER A 2 17.19 -16.47 14.27
N GLU A 3 17.01 -15.16 14.44
CA GLU A 3 15.70 -14.52 14.29
C GLU A 3 15.16 -14.72 12.86
N PRO A 4 13.86 -15.05 12.67
CA PRO A 4 13.24 -15.18 11.34
C PRO A 4 13.35 -13.89 10.52
N PHE A 5 13.51 -14.01 9.21
CA PHE A 5 13.65 -12.84 8.33
C PHE A 5 12.44 -11.90 8.42
N SER A 6 11.23 -12.44 8.48
CA SER A 6 10.01 -11.64 8.64
C SER A 6 10.00 -10.78 9.91
N ALA A 7 10.60 -11.25 11.01
CA ALA A 7 10.73 -10.48 12.24
C ALA A 7 11.80 -9.38 12.10
N ARG A 8 12.95 -9.71 11.50
CA ARG A 8 14.01 -8.74 11.18
C ARG A 8 13.50 -7.63 10.26
N LEU A 9 12.82 -7.97 9.16
CA LEU A 9 12.24 -7.01 8.22
C LEU A 9 11.25 -6.06 8.90
N LYS A 10 10.38 -6.59 9.77
CA LYS A 10 9.47 -5.77 10.58
C LYS A 10 10.23 -4.82 11.51
N ALA A 11 11.27 -5.31 12.19
CA ALA A 11 12.07 -4.49 13.09
C ALA A 11 12.81 -3.38 12.33
N SER A 12 13.40 -3.69 11.17
CA SER A 12 14.09 -2.72 10.31
C SER A 12 13.19 -1.61 9.81
N THR A 13 11.91 -1.90 9.55
CA THR A 13 10.93 -0.95 9.01
C THR A 13 10.08 -0.27 10.08
N ALA A 14 10.25 -0.61 11.35
CA ALA A 14 9.35 -0.16 12.42
C ALA A 14 9.29 1.36 12.59
N THR A 15 10.45 2.03 12.59
CA THR A 15 10.52 3.49 12.78
C THR A 15 9.86 4.24 11.62
N ILE A 16 10.21 3.88 10.37
CA ILE A 16 9.66 4.57 9.21
C ILE A 16 8.16 4.25 9.00
N HIS A 17 7.72 3.05 9.38
CA HIS A 17 6.31 2.69 9.42
C HIS A 17 5.55 3.61 10.39
N ASP A 18 6.06 3.81 11.60
CA ASP A 18 5.45 4.70 12.60
C ASP A 18 5.38 6.15 12.11
N GLU A 19 6.45 6.66 11.50
CA GLU A 19 6.49 8.02 10.92
C GLU A 19 5.44 8.19 9.81
N VAL A 20 5.29 7.19 8.95
CA VAL A 20 4.28 7.18 7.87
C VAL A 20 2.86 7.18 8.44
N GLU A 21 2.57 6.35 9.45
CA GLU A 21 1.24 6.31 10.09
C GLU A 21 0.87 7.63 10.79
N HIS A 22 1.86 8.37 11.28
CA HIS A 22 1.68 9.64 11.99
C HIS A 22 1.78 10.89 11.08
N THR A 23 1.82 10.73 9.76
CA THR A 23 1.76 11.88 8.85
C THR A 23 0.41 12.60 8.99
N THR A 24 0.41 13.94 8.95
CA THR A 24 -0.78 14.79 9.17
C THR A 24 -1.98 14.35 8.33
N PHE A 25 -1.80 14.16 7.02
CA PHE A 25 -2.89 13.66 6.15
C PHE A 25 -3.52 12.38 6.70
N MET A 26 -2.70 11.43 7.16
CA MET A 26 -3.18 10.13 7.58
C MET A 26 -3.92 10.20 8.91
N VAL A 27 -3.39 10.97 9.85
CA VAL A 27 -4.02 11.26 11.14
C VAL A 27 -5.35 11.99 10.94
N ASP A 28 -5.39 13.05 10.13
CA ASP A 28 -6.60 13.83 9.87
C ASP A 28 -7.67 13.03 9.13
N LEU A 29 -7.28 12.15 8.19
CA LEU A 29 -8.21 11.26 7.51
C LEU A 29 -8.84 10.27 8.52
N MET A 30 -8.01 9.65 9.36
CA MET A 30 -8.46 8.63 10.32
C MET A 30 -9.32 9.21 11.44
N GLU A 31 -9.06 10.46 11.85
CA GLU A 31 -9.84 11.17 12.88
C GLU A 31 -11.07 11.89 12.32
N GLY A 32 -11.34 11.78 11.01
CA GLY A 32 -12.52 12.36 10.38
C GLY A 32 -12.45 13.87 10.18
N ARG A 33 -11.24 14.46 10.17
CA ARG A 33 -11.01 15.90 9.97
C ARG A 33 -10.92 16.32 8.51
N LEU A 34 -10.74 15.38 7.59
CA LEU A 34 -10.82 15.62 6.13
C LEU A 34 -12.23 15.38 5.57
N ASP A 35 -12.33 15.03 4.29
CA ASP A 35 -13.59 14.77 3.59
C ASP A 35 -13.50 13.54 2.66
N ALA A 36 -14.66 13.12 2.13
CA ALA A 36 -14.74 12.02 1.14
C ALA A 36 -13.86 12.25 -0.09
N ARG A 37 -13.66 13.52 -0.49
CA ARG A 37 -12.81 13.88 -1.62
C ARG A 37 -11.32 13.67 -1.31
N ALA A 38 -10.88 13.90 -0.08
CA ALA A 38 -9.52 13.60 0.36
C ALA A 38 -9.25 12.08 0.34
N TYR A 39 -10.24 11.27 0.74
CA TYR A 39 -10.14 9.82 0.58
C TYR A 39 -10.07 9.41 -0.90
N ALA A 40 -10.93 9.97 -1.76
CA ALA A 40 -10.87 9.74 -3.20
C ALA A 40 -9.52 10.19 -3.79
N LEU A 41 -8.93 11.28 -3.28
CA LEU A 41 -7.61 11.75 -3.69
C LEU A 41 -6.53 10.75 -3.31
N LEU A 42 -6.58 10.13 -2.12
CA LEU A 42 -5.69 9.03 -1.75
C LEU A 42 -5.83 7.85 -2.69
N LEU A 43 -7.07 7.40 -2.95
CA LEU A 43 -7.34 6.30 -3.88
C LEU A 43 -6.81 6.60 -5.28
N LYS A 44 -6.89 7.84 -5.75
CA LYS A 44 -6.34 8.24 -7.04
C LYS A 44 -4.84 8.00 -7.14
N GLN A 45 -4.12 8.12 -6.03
CA GLN A 45 -2.69 7.83 -5.99
C GLN A 45 -2.44 6.32 -5.97
N TYR A 46 -3.27 5.58 -5.23
CA TYR A 46 -3.21 4.13 -5.19
C TYR A 46 -3.53 3.50 -6.55
N ASP A 47 -4.44 4.05 -7.33
CA ASP A 47 -4.75 3.59 -8.70
C ASP A 47 -3.49 3.49 -9.57
N VAL A 48 -2.66 4.53 -9.53
CA VAL A 48 -1.40 4.60 -10.28
C VAL A 48 -0.34 3.64 -9.68
N ILE A 49 -0.25 3.56 -8.36
CA ILE A 49 0.77 2.74 -7.68
C ILE A 49 0.45 1.24 -7.79
N TYR A 50 -0.77 0.82 -7.46
CA TYR A 50 -1.19 -0.58 -7.53
C TYR A 50 -1.22 -1.07 -8.98
N GLY A 51 -1.64 -0.22 -9.93
CA GLY A 51 -1.59 -0.57 -11.35
C GLY A 51 -0.21 -1.04 -11.79
N VAL A 52 0.85 -0.33 -11.38
CA VAL A 52 2.23 -0.71 -11.71
C VAL A 52 2.73 -1.88 -10.85
N LEU A 53 2.48 -1.86 -9.53
CA LEU A 53 2.88 -2.96 -8.63
C LEU A 53 2.32 -4.31 -9.09
N GLU A 54 1.07 -4.34 -9.50
CA GLU A 54 0.40 -5.55 -9.98
C GLU A 54 0.89 -5.97 -11.36
N SER A 55 1.22 -5.02 -12.24
CA SER A 55 1.90 -5.32 -13.50
C SER A 55 3.25 -6.01 -13.24
N LYS A 56 4.08 -5.48 -12.34
CA LYS A 56 5.35 -6.11 -11.94
C LYS A 56 5.14 -7.45 -11.26
N SER A 57 4.12 -7.58 -10.42
CA SER A 57 3.78 -8.85 -9.77
C SER A 57 3.45 -9.94 -10.81
N ARG A 58 2.73 -9.60 -11.89
CA ARG A 58 2.47 -10.53 -13.00
C ARG A 58 3.72 -10.84 -13.82
N GLU A 59 4.60 -9.86 -14.03
CA GLU A 59 5.87 -10.05 -14.75
C GLU A 59 6.78 -11.06 -14.03
N PHE A 60 6.82 -11.02 -12.70
CA PHE A 60 7.64 -11.92 -11.86
C PHE A 60 6.88 -13.17 -11.37
N ALA A 61 5.66 -13.44 -11.85
CA ALA A 61 4.81 -14.51 -11.32
C ALA A 61 5.42 -15.93 -11.45
N GLU A 62 6.34 -16.12 -12.40
CA GLU A 62 7.07 -17.39 -12.63
C GLU A 62 8.51 -17.37 -12.09
N ASP A 63 8.96 -16.25 -11.50
CA ASP A 63 10.29 -16.16 -10.88
C ASP A 63 10.31 -17.01 -9.59
N PRO A 64 11.29 -17.90 -9.37
CA PRO A 64 11.29 -18.81 -8.23
C PRO A 64 11.33 -18.12 -6.86
N VAL A 65 11.82 -16.88 -6.78
CA VAL A 65 11.87 -16.10 -5.55
C VAL A 65 10.53 -15.40 -5.28
N PHE A 66 9.87 -14.87 -6.31
CA PHE A 66 8.60 -14.15 -6.16
C PHE A 66 7.34 -15.03 -6.27
N ALA A 67 7.36 -16.08 -7.10
CA ALA A 67 6.21 -16.93 -7.38
C ALA A 67 5.42 -17.39 -6.14
N PRO A 68 6.04 -17.75 -5.00
CA PRO A 68 5.29 -18.11 -3.79
C PRO A 68 4.41 -16.99 -3.22
N PHE A 69 4.73 -15.73 -3.50
CA PHE A 69 4.02 -14.55 -3.02
C PHE A 69 2.86 -14.12 -3.95
N PHE A 70 2.84 -14.59 -5.20
CA PHE A 70 1.82 -14.20 -6.16
C PHE A 70 0.48 -14.87 -5.81
N ASP A 71 -0.50 -14.05 -5.44
CA ASP A 71 -1.89 -14.46 -5.20
C ASP A 71 -2.83 -13.46 -5.86
N ALA A 72 -3.59 -13.91 -6.85
CA ALA A 72 -4.51 -13.05 -7.59
C ALA A 72 -5.59 -12.41 -6.70
N HIS A 73 -5.91 -13.02 -5.56
CA HIS A 73 -6.90 -12.49 -4.61
C HIS A 73 -6.37 -11.29 -3.80
N LEU A 74 -5.06 -11.00 -3.85
CA LEU A 74 -4.50 -9.78 -3.28
C LEU A 74 -4.71 -8.55 -4.18
N LEU A 75 -4.80 -8.74 -5.50
CA LEU A 75 -4.85 -7.65 -6.47
C LEU A 75 -5.99 -6.68 -6.16
N ARG A 76 -5.69 -5.39 -6.15
CA ARG A 76 -6.59 -4.27 -5.77
C ARG A 76 -6.87 -3.30 -6.91
N ALA A 77 -6.10 -3.26 -8.00
CA ALA A 77 -6.24 -2.25 -9.04
C ALA A 77 -7.68 -2.13 -9.57
N ASP A 78 -8.33 -3.25 -9.87
CA ASP A 78 -9.72 -3.26 -10.35
C ASP A 78 -10.72 -2.73 -9.30
N ARG A 79 -10.50 -3.07 -8.02
CA ARG A 79 -11.33 -2.58 -6.90
C ARG A 79 -11.11 -1.09 -6.66
N ILE A 80 -9.87 -0.61 -6.73
CA ILE A 80 -9.52 0.81 -6.61
C ILE A 80 -10.16 1.62 -7.75
N ALA A 81 -10.09 1.14 -8.99
CA ALA A 81 -10.71 1.81 -10.13
C ALA A 81 -12.24 1.89 -9.99
N ALA A 82 -12.88 0.81 -9.55
CA ALA A 82 -14.32 0.79 -9.28
C ALA A 82 -14.71 1.74 -8.12
N ASP A 83 -13.95 1.74 -7.03
CA ASP A 83 -14.17 2.63 -5.89
C ASP A 83 -14.02 4.10 -6.32
N LEU A 84 -13.02 4.44 -7.14
CA LEU A 84 -12.82 5.79 -7.67
C LEU A 84 -13.98 6.25 -8.56
N ALA A 85 -14.50 5.38 -9.42
CA ALA A 85 -15.66 5.69 -10.24
C ALA A 85 -16.90 5.96 -9.36
N ALA A 86 -17.10 5.18 -8.30
CA ALA A 86 -18.19 5.38 -7.35
C ALA A 86 -18.06 6.68 -6.52
N LEU A 87 -16.85 7.25 -6.43
CA LEU A 87 -16.55 8.49 -5.70
C LEU A 87 -16.47 9.74 -6.60
N ASP A 88 -16.76 9.62 -7.90
CA ASP A 88 -16.53 10.67 -8.90
C ASP A 88 -15.06 11.19 -8.86
N GLY A 89 -14.11 10.29 -8.53
CA GLY A 89 -12.72 10.61 -8.26
C GLY A 89 -11.76 10.41 -9.42
N THR A 90 -12.23 9.96 -10.59
CA THR A 90 -11.37 9.58 -11.73
C THR A 90 -10.54 10.73 -12.27
N GLU A 91 -11.10 11.95 -12.24
CA GLU A 91 -10.48 13.20 -12.71
C GLU A 91 -9.64 13.92 -11.63
N LEU A 92 -9.45 13.30 -10.45
CA LEU A 92 -8.57 13.86 -9.43
C LEU A 92 -7.11 13.88 -9.90
N PRO A 93 -6.33 14.86 -9.45
CA PRO A 93 -4.93 14.96 -9.85
C PRO A 93 -4.10 13.82 -9.27
N VAL A 94 -3.09 13.40 -10.04
CA VAL A 94 -2.02 12.52 -9.56
C VAL A 94 -0.90 13.39 -9.00
N MET A 95 -0.45 13.09 -7.79
CA MET A 95 0.63 13.83 -7.14
C MET A 95 1.99 13.51 -7.78
N PRO A 96 2.94 14.46 -7.79
CA PRO A 96 4.30 14.20 -8.27
C PRO A 96 4.96 12.99 -7.58
N SER A 97 4.80 12.86 -6.26
CA SER A 97 5.27 11.70 -5.48
C SER A 97 4.65 10.38 -5.93
N ALA A 98 3.35 10.33 -6.25
CA ALA A 98 2.70 9.12 -6.77
C ALA A 98 3.27 8.71 -8.13
N THR A 99 3.52 9.70 -8.99
CA THR A 99 4.17 9.48 -10.30
C THR A 99 5.59 8.95 -10.12
N ALA A 100 6.36 9.53 -9.19
CA ALA A 100 7.72 9.08 -8.87
C ALA A 100 7.73 7.66 -8.30
N TYR A 101 6.79 7.33 -7.41
CA TYR A 101 6.63 5.97 -6.88
C TYR A 101 6.32 5.00 -8.02
N ALA A 102 5.32 5.28 -8.86
CA ALA A 102 5.00 4.41 -9.99
C ALA A 102 6.16 4.26 -10.98
N ALA A 103 6.94 5.32 -11.23
CA ALA A 103 8.15 5.23 -12.05
C ALA A 103 9.23 4.33 -11.40
N HIS A 104 9.40 4.42 -10.08
CA HIS A 104 10.30 3.54 -9.33
C HIS A 104 9.87 2.07 -9.44
N LEU A 105 8.58 1.78 -9.23
CA LEU A 105 8.01 0.44 -9.40
C LEU A 105 8.23 -0.11 -10.82
N ALA A 106 8.04 0.73 -11.84
CA ALA A 106 8.25 0.31 -13.22
C ALA A 106 9.71 -0.06 -13.52
N GLY A 107 10.65 0.54 -12.80
CA GLY A 107 12.09 0.30 -12.92
C GLY A 107 12.64 -0.88 -12.11
N LEU A 108 11.80 -1.62 -11.38
CA LEU A 108 12.29 -2.77 -10.61
C LEU A 108 12.74 -3.90 -11.54
N GLU A 109 13.92 -4.46 -11.30
CA GLU A 109 14.52 -5.50 -12.14
C GLU A 109 14.67 -6.84 -11.40
N ARG A 110 14.39 -6.88 -10.09
CA ARG A 110 14.60 -8.06 -9.25
C ARG A 110 13.36 -8.46 -8.46
N ALA A 111 13.17 -9.77 -8.32
CA ALA A 111 12.08 -10.37 -7.55
C ALA A 111 12.04 -9.86 -6.10
N GLU A 112 13.19 -9.73 -5.44
CA GLU A 112 13.29 -9.24 -4.06
C GLU A 112 12.75 -7.82 -3.90
N GLN A 113 12.93 -6.98 -4.92
CA GLN A 113 12.40 -5.63 -4.91
C GLN A 113 10.87 -5.63 -5.02
N VAL A 114 10.31 -6.51 -5.86
CA VAL A 114 8.86 -6.69 -5.95
C VAL A 114 8.30 -7.21 -4.62
N ILE A 115 8.97 -8.19 -3.98
CA ILE A 115 8.61 -8.70 -2.64
C ILE A 115 8.53 -7.56 -1.63
N ALA A 116 9.48 -6.62 -1.65
CA ALA A 116 9.51 -5.51 -0.71
C ALA A 116 8.28 -4.60 -0.82
N HIS A 117 7.92 -4.16 -2.04
CA HIS A 117 6.73 -3.34 -2.24
C HIS A 117 5.43 -4.14 -2.01
N HIS A 118 5.39 -5.40 -2.42
CA HIS A 118 4.28 -6.32 -2.18
C HIS A 118 4.05 -6.50 -0.67
N TYR A 119 5.14 -6.65 0.11
CA TYR A 119 5.11 -6.73 1.55
C TYR A 119 4.56 -5.44 2.17
N THR A 120 5.15 -4.31 1.82
CA THR A 120 4.81 -2.99 2.41
C THR A 120 3.36 -2.62 2.15
N ARG A 121 2.83 -2.88 0.94
CA ARG A 121 1.43 -2.57 0.59
C ARG A 121 0.46 -3.59 1.19
N TYR A 122 0.54 -4.86 0.79
CA TYR A 122 -0.51 -5.82 1.11
C TYR A 122 -0.57 -6.21 2.59
N LEU A 123 0.57 -6.30 3.30
CA LEU A 123 0.51 -6.57 4.75
C LEU A 123 -0.01 -5.36 5.52
N GLY A 124 0.24 -4.14 5.02
CA GLY A 124 -0.37 -2.91 5.53
C GLY A 124 -1.89 -2.95 5.37
N ASP A 125 -2.37 -3.27 4.17
CA ASP A 125 -3.81 -3.35 3.84
C ASP A 125 -4.56 -4.39 4.68
N LEU A 126 -3.93 -5.56 4.89
CA LEU A 126 -4.44 -6.64 5.73
C LEU A 126 -4.27 -6.37 7.25
N SER A 127 -3.64 -5.26 7.63
CA SER A 127 -3.41 -4.85 9.01
C SER A 127 -4.13 -3.54 9.31
N GLY A 128 -3.46 -2.39 9.16
CA GLY A 128 -4.05 -1.07 9.41
C GLY A 128 -5.15 -0.71 8.40
N GLY A 129 -5.05 -1.17 7.16
CA GLY A 129 -6.02 -0.87 6.10
C GLY A 129 -7.46 -1.27 6.41
N GLN A 130 -7.66 -2.32 7.20
CA GLN A 130 -8.99 -2.74 7.65
C GLN A 130 -9.66 -1.68 8.53
N ALA A 131 -8.88 -1.00 9.37
CA ALA A 131 -9.35 0.14 10.15
C ALA A 131 -9.66 1.32 9.23
N ILE A 132 -8.82 1.60 8.23
CA ILE A 132 -9.05 2.67 7.25
C ILE A 132 -10.42 2.49 6.58
N GLY A 133 -10.68 1.33 5.95
CA GLY A 133 -11.97 1.09 5.28
C GLY A 133 -13.18 1.29 6.19
N THR A 134 -13.11 0.77 7.42
CA THR A 134 -14.17 0.94 8.43
C THR A 134 -14.38 2.41 8.80
N LEU A 135 -13.30 3.14 9.02
CA LEU A 135 -13.33 4.54 9.45
C LEU A 135 -13.79 5.46 8.32
N MET A 136 -13.43 5.18 7.07
CA MET A 136 -13.86 5.97 5.92
C MET A 136 -15.38 5.90 5.74
N GLY A 137 -15.95 4.69 5.86
CA GLY A 137 -17.40 4.51 5.86
C GLY A 137 -18.09 5.26 7.00
N ARG A 138 -17.49 5.26 8.20
CA ARG A 138 -18.05 5.91 9.39
C ARG A 138 -17.94 7.44 9.36
N HIS A 139 -16.75 7.99 9.11
CA HIS A 139 -16.48 9.42 9.20
C HIS A 139 -17.04 10.19 8.01
N TYR A 140 -17.02 9.58 6.82
CA TYR A 140 -17.38 10.26 5.58
C TYR A 140 -18.66 9.71 4.94
N SER A 141 -19.38 8.84 5.65
CA SER A 141 -20.64 8.23 5.19
C SER A 141 -20.53 7.54 3.82
N LEU A 142 -19.36 6.96 3.54
CA LEU A 142 -19.11 6.30 2.27
C LEU A 142 -19.82 4.95 2.18
N PRO A 143 -20.46 4.63 1.04
CA PRO A 143 -21.08 3.34 0.83
C PRO A 143 -20.00 2.24 0.75
N ALA A 144 -20.36 1.01 1.14
CA ALA A 144 -19.46 -0.14 1.02
C ALA A 144 -18.98 -0.38 -0.42
N THR A 145 -19.76 0.06 -1.42
CA THR A 145 -19.43 -0.04 -2.85
C THR A 145 -18.30 0.89 -3.30
N SER A 146 -17.86 1.83 -2.45
CA SER A 146 -16.69 2.69 -2.69
C SER A 146 -15.55 2.42 -1.72
N LEU A 147 -15.55 1.26 -1.08
CA LEU A 147 -14.57 0.81 -0.08
C LEU A 147 -14.09 -0.62 -0.39
N THR A 148 -14.34 -1.11 -1.61
CA THR A 148 -14.12 -2.50 -2.00
C THR A 148 -12.64 -2.87 -2.05
N MET A 149 -11.72 -1.90 -2.16
CA MET A 149 -10.29 -2.15 -2.09
C MET A 149 -9.86 -2.76 -0.74
N TRP A 150 -10.59 -2.45 0.34
CA TRP A 150 -10.30 -2.95 1.69
C TRP A 150 -10.91 -4.33 1.96
N ASP A 151 -11.75 -4.84 1.05
CA ASP A 151 -12.40 -6.13 1.18
C ASP A 151 -11.50 -7.26 0.65
N PHE A 152 -10.95 -8.03 1.59
CA PHE A 152 -10.14 -9.22 1.35
C PHE A 152 -10.87 -10.52 1.76
N ALA A 153 -12.21 -10.54 1.73
CA ALA A 153 -12.98 -11.70 2.17
C ALA A 153 -12.62 -12.99 1.41
N GLU A 154 -12.19 -12.87 0.15
CA GLU A 154 -11.74 -13.99 -0.69
C GLU A 154 -10.49 -14.71 -0.13
N LEU A 155 -9.67 -14.04 0.67
CA LEU A 155 -8.53 -14.65 1.37
C LEU A 155 -8.93 -15.46 2.62
N GLY A 156 -10.19 -15.36 3.04
CA GLY A 156 -10.65 -15.90 4.32
C GLY A 156 -10.10 -15.09 5.51
N LYS A 157 -9.57 -15.78 6.52
CA LYS A 157 -9.10 -15.12 7.75
C LYS A 157 -7.75 -14.43 7.52
N THR A 158 -7.71 -13.11 7.71
CA THR A 158 -6.50 -12.29 7.48
C THR A 158 -5.32 -12.70 8.36
N LYS A 159 -5.51 -13.06 9.64
CA LYS A 159 -4.41 -13.46 10.53
C LYS A 159 -3.64 -14.70 10.00
N PRO A 160 -4.30 -15.86 9.75
CA PRO A 160 -3.64 -17.00 9.12
C PRO A 160 -2.95 -16.67 7.79
N TYR A 161 -3.56 -15.83 6.96
CA TYR A 161 -2.95 -15.41 5.69
C TYR A 161 -1.66 -14.64 5.90
N LYS A 162 -1.67 -13.61 6.76
CA LYS A 162 -0.46 -12.84 7.11
C LYS A 162 0.62 -13.71 7.72
N ASP A 163 0.24 -14.68 8.56
CA ASP A 163 1.20 -15.61 9.16
C ASP A 163 1.80 -16.55 8.09
N ALA A 164 1.03 -16.94 7.06
CA ALA A 164 1.55 -17.69 5.92
C ALA A 164 2.50 -16.85 5.06
N TYR A 165 2.12 -15.61 4.75
CA TYR A 165 2.98 -14.67 4.04
C TYR A 165 4.33 -14.49 4.74
N ARG A 166 4.33 -14.30 6.08
CA ARG A 166 5.57 -14.16 6.85
C ARG A 166 6.47 -15.41 6.76
N ARG A 167 5.88 -16.61 6.70
CA ARG A 167 6.66 -17.83 6.47
C ARG A 167 7.29 -17.88 5.08
N LEU A 168 6.69 -17.25 4.07
CA LEU A 168 7.31 -17.11 2.75
C LEU A 168 8.51 -16.15 2.80
N LEU A 169 8.38 -15.03 3.52
CA LEU A 169 9.52 -14.13 3.77
C LEU A 169 10.68 -14.90 4.41
N ASP A 170 10.40 -15.72 5.43
CA ASP A 170 11.42 -16.55 6.10
C ASP A 170 12.13 -17.57 5.17
N GLN A 171 11.65 -17.74 3.93
CA GLN A 171 12.21 -18.65 2.92
C GLN A 171 12.97 -17.93 1.79
N VAL A 172 13.01 -16.59 1.74
CA VAL A 172 13.64 -15.82 0.63
C VAL A 172 15.09 -16.25 0.38
N ALA A 173 15.90 -16.40 1.43
CA ALA A 173 17.29 -16.86 1.26
C ALA A 173 17.37 -18.30 0.70
N ALA A 174 16.41 -19.16 1.05
CA ALA A 174 16.36 -20.55 0.59
C ALA A 174 15.92 -20.68 -0.87
N THR A 175 15.23 -19.68 -1.43
CA THR A 175 14.86 -19.61 -2.85
C THR A 175 15.97 -19.00 -3.72
N GLY A 176 17.11 -18.64 -3.14
CA GLY A 176 18.21 -17.98 -3.84
C GLY A 176 18.08 -16.46 -3.91
N GLY A 177 17.11 -15.88 -3.21
CA GLY A 177 16.95 -14.42 -3.10
C GLY A 177 17.85 -13.80 -2.03
N ASP A 178 18.05 -12.49 -2.15
CA ASP A 178 18.80 -11.70 -1.17
C ASP A 178 17.87 -10.96 -0.20
N GLU A 179 17.87 -11.39 1.06
CA GLU A 179 17.12 -10.74 2.16
C GLU A 179 17.48 -9.26 2.33
N GLN A 180 18.72 -8.85 2.07
CA GLN A 180 19.15 -7.47 2.26
C GLN A 180 18.50 -6.55 1.22
N ILE A 181 18.31 -7.02 -0.01
CA ILE A 181 17.62 -6.26 -1.06
C ILE A 181 16.16 -6.04 -0.67
N VAL A 182 15.51 -7.05 -0.10
CA VAL A 182 14.13 -6.90 0.40
C VAL A 182 14.07 -5.85 1.51
N VAL A 183 15.06 -5.81 2.42
CA VAL A 183 15.11 -4.81 3.51
C VAL A 183 15.31 -3.41 2.94
N ASP A 184 16.32 -3.22 2.10
CA ASP A 184 16.67 -1.92 1.54
C ASP A 184 15.52 -1.35 0.69
N GLU A 185 14.91 -2.19 -0.12
CA GLU A 185 13.77 -1.79 -0.96
C GLU A 185 12.50 -1.58 -0.12
N ALA A 186 12.30 -2.30 0.98
CA ALA A 186 11.15 -2.06 1.85
C ALA A 186 11.27 -0.69 2.53
N MET A 187 12.48 -0.28 2.91
CA MET A 187 12.74 1.07 3.40
C MET A 187 12.41 2.13 2.35
N GLU A 188 12.80 1.94 1.08
CA GLU A 188 12.44 2.89 0.02
C GLU A 188 10.93 2.89 -0.25
N ALA A 189 10.26 1.73 -0.21
CA ALA A 189 8.80 1.64 -0.32
C ALA A 189 8.07 2.48 0.75
N PHE A 190 8.55 2.47 2.00
CA PHE A 190 8.03 3.32 3.07
C PHE A 190 8.38 4.80 2.84
N ARG A 191 9.59 5.10 2.38
CA ARG A 191 10.03 6.48 2.11
C ARG A 191 9.20 7.14 1.00
N LEU A 192 8.91 6.38 -0.07
CA LEU A 192 8.03 6.79 -1.17
C LEU A 192 6.59 6.99 -0.69
N ASN A 193 6.09 6.10 0.17
CA ASN A 193 4.76 6.27 0.77
C ASN A 193 4.70 7.51 1.70
N GLY A 194 5.75 7.79 2.46
CA GLY A 194 5.85 9.00 3.27
C GLY A 194 5.81 10.27 2.42
N ALA A 195 6.62 10.33 1.35
CA ALA A 195 6.61 11.44 0.41
C ALA A 195 5.21 11.66 -0.21
N LEU A 196 4.50 10.57 -0.52
CA LEU A 196 3.12 10.63 -0.99
C LEU A 196 2.17 11.27 0.02
N LEU A 197 2.25 10.89 1.29
CA LEU A 197 1.38 11.45 2.32
C LEU A 197 1.70 12.91 2.63
N VAL A 198 2.96 13.33 2.44
CA VAL A 198 3.35 14.76 2.53
C VAL A 198 2.70 15.56 1.39
N ASP A 199 2.83 15.12 0.13
CA ASP A 199 2.18 15.80 -1.01
C ASP A 199 0.66 15.91 -0.80
N LEU A 200 0.04 14.84 -0.27
CA LEU A 200 -1.39 14.84 0.04
C LEU A 200 -1.75 15.80 1.18
N THR A 201 -0.90 15.92 2.21
CA THR A 201 -1.07 16.91 3.28
C THR A 201 -1.13 18.31 2.67
N GLU A 202 -0.13 18.68 1.88
CA GLU A 202 -0.05 20.00 1.24
C GLU A 202 -1.25 20.28 0.32
N ALA A 203 -1.65 19.29 -0.49
CA ALA A 203 -2.80 19.40 -1.39
C ALA A 203 -4.13 19.60 -0.65
N THR A 204 -4.28 19.03 0.55
CA THR A 204 -5.49 19.20 1.37
C THR A 204 -5.49 20.51 2.16
N GLU A 205 -4.34 20.96 2.67
CA GLU A 205 -4.21 22.25 3.37
C GLU A 205 -4.51 23.43 2.46
N GLN A 206 -3.99 23.42 1.22
CA GLN A 206 -4.25 24.46 0.23
C GLN A 206 -5.74 24.64 -0.10
N ARG A 207 -6.58 23.62 0.16
CA ARG A 207 -8.04 23.70 0.00
C ARG A 207 -8.76 24.33 1.19
N THR A 208 -8.14 24.33 2.37
CA THR A 208 -8.75 24.87 3.61
C THR A 208 -8.56 26.38 3.78
N VAL A 209 -7.70 27.01 2.98
CA VAL A 209 -7.58 28.48 2.94
C VAL A 209 -8.71 29.03 2.05
N PRO A 210 -9.69 29.78 2.60
CA PRO A 210 -10.65 30.48 1.78
C PRO A 210 -9.90 31.53 0.97
N VAL A 211 -10.12 31.59 -0.34
CA VAL A 211 -9.77 32.78 -1.13
C VAL A 211 -10.57 33.95 -0.52
N ALA A 212 -9.86 34.87 0.13
CA ALA A 212 -10.41 36.09 0.69
C ALA A 212 -10.89 37.05 -0.41
#